data_AF-A0AAU2LB90-F1
#
_entry.id   AF-A0AAU2LB90-F1
#
_cell.length_a   1.000
_cell.length_b   1.000
_cell.length_c   1.000
_cell.angle_alpha   90.00
_cell.angle_beta   90.00
_cell.angle_gamma   90.00
#
_symmetry.space_group_name_H-M   'P 1'
#
loop_
_entity.id
_entity.type
_entity.pdbx_description
1 polymer ?
#
loop_
_entity_poly.entity_id
_entity_poly.type
_entity_poly.pdbx_seq_one_letter_code
_entity_poly.pdbx_strand_id
1 'polypeptide(L)'
;MRAPVLAVGDGALGFWKALAEVFPTTRETRCWVHKTANVPGSLPKSAQRGAKKAIQDICNAEDKQHAEAAIRTFAQLYGAKFPKAIKKITDDQAELPTFHDFPAEHWIQLRTTKSDRVHVRHTVRLRTKVTRGAGSRTAALAMVFKLVESAQQRWRAVNAPHPVALVRDGARFERGRLVERPEAVEA
;
A
#
# COMPACT_ATOMS: atom_id res chain seq x y z
N MET A 1 -20.63 -1.41 -11.75
CA MET A 1 -19.79 -1.09 -10.57
C MET A 1 -18.90 0.07 -10.95
N ARG A 2 -18.79 1.14 -10.15
CA ARG A 2 -17.89 2.27 -10.45
C ARG A 2 -16.45 1.83 -10.18
N ALA A 3 -15.51 2.19 -11.04
CA ALA A 3 -14.10 1.87 -10.86
C ALA A 3 -13.56 2.46 -9.54
N PRO A 4 -12.77 1.71 -8.77
CA PRO A 4 -12.06 2.28 -7.62
C PRO A 4 -11.05 3.33 -8.11
N VAL A 5 -10.85 4.40 -7.34
CA VAL A 5 -9.89 5.46 -7.70
C VAL A 5 -8.45 4.97 -7.52
N LEU A 6 -8.21 4.16 -6.49
CA LEU A 6 -6.90 3.61 -6.14
C LEU A 6 -7.03 2.14 -5.73
N ALA A 7 -6.16 1.29 -6.26
CA ALA A 7 -5.97 -0.07 -5.81
C ALA A 7 -4.60 -0.21 -5.13
N VAL A 8 -4.60 -0.76 -3.91
CA VAL A 8 -3.39 -1.05 -3.12
C VAL A 8 -3.24 -2.56 -3.00
N GLY A 9 -2.20 -3.11 -3.64
CA GLY A 9 -1.96 -4.56 -3.71
C GLY A 9 -0.49 -4.94 -3.48
N ASP A 10 -0.22 -6.23 -3.33
CA ASP A 10 1.13 -6.76 -3.40
C ASP A 10 1.60 -6.92 -4.86
N GLY A 11 2.70 -7.62 -5.11
CA GLY A 11 3.22 -7.84 -6.47
C GLY A 11 2.50 -8.94 -7.27
N ALA A 12 1.29 -9.38 -6.89
CA ALA A 12 0.60 -10.48 -7.55
C ALA A 12 0.15 -10.10 -8.98
N LEU A 13 0.84 -10.65 -9.99
CA LEU A 13 0.62 -10.31 -11.41
C LEU A 13 -0.82 -10.51 -11.89
N GLY A 14 -1.52 -11.54 -11.39
CA GLY A 14 -2.91 -11.83 -11.80
C GLY A 14 -3.90 -10.76 -11.37
N PHE A 15 -3.69 -10.14 -10.20
CA PHE A 15 -4.56 -9.08 -9.70
C PHE A 15 -4.46 -7.84 -10.59
N TRP A 16 -3.24 -7.42 -10.93
CA TRP A 16 -3.01 -6.21 -11.73
C TRP A 16 -3.47 -6.38 -13.18
N LYS A 17 -3.26 -7.56 -13.77
CA LYS A 17 -3.81 -7.87 -15.11
C LYS A 17 -5.34 -7.77 -15.12
N ALA A 18 -6.01 -8.39 -14.16
CA ALA A 18 -7.47 -8.32 -14.06
C ALA A 18 -7.97 -6.91 -13.74
N LEU A 19 -7.24 -6.14 -12.93
CA LEU A 19 -7.58 -4.76 -12.62
C LEU A 19 -7.52 -3.87 -13.86
N ALA A 20 -6.45 -3.99 -14.67
CA ALA A 20 -6.30 -3.25 -15.92
C ALA A 20 -7.39 -3.58 -16.95
N GLU A 21 -7.85 -4.84 -16.98
CA GLU A 21 -8.92 -5.30 -17.88
C GLU A 21 -10.31 -4.78 -17.45
N VAL A 22 -10.62 -4.85 -16.15
CA VAL A 22 -11.97 -4.51 -15.64
C VAL A 22 -12.10 -3.02 -15.31
N PHE A 23 -11.04 -2.39 -14.83
CA PHE A 23 -11.02 -1.00 -14.36
C PHE A 23 -9.74 -0.26 -14.83
N PRO A 24 -9.62 0.05 -16.13
CA PRO A 24 -8.41 0.67 -16.70
C PRO A 24 -8.10 2.06 -16.15
N THR A 25 -9.09 2.74 -15.56
CA THR A 25 -8.91 4.08 -14.96
C THR A 25 -8.42 4.04 -13.52
N THR A 26 -8.33 2.87 -12.88
CA THR A 26 -7.91 2.74 -11.49
C THR A 26 -6.40 2.97 -11.37
N ARG A 27 -6.00 3.88 -10.47
CA ARG A 27 -4.58 4.07 -10.17
C ARG A 27 -4.03 2.91 -9.36
N GLU A 28 -2.79 2.54 -9.63
CA GLU A 28 -2.10 1.46 -8.94
C GLU A 28 -1.12 2.00 -7.90
N THR A 29 -1.07 1.34 -6.74
CA THR A 29 0.00 1.56 -5.78
C THR A 29 0.38 0.26 -5.08
N ARG A 30 1.68 0.10 -4.80
CA ARG A 30 2.18 -1.10 -4.13
C ARG A 30 2.04 -0.97 -2.62
N CYS A 31 1.67 -2.07 -1.99
CA CYS A 31 1.50 -2.13 -0.55
C CYS A 31 2.86 -2.03 0.18
N TRP A 32 3.07 -0.92 0.88
CA TRP A 32 4.26 -0.67 1.71
C TRP A 32 4.52 -1.77 2.75
N VAL A 33 3.48 -2.37 3.31
CA VAL A 33 3.63 -3.47 4.28
C VAL A 33 4.29 -4.70 3.65
N HIS A 34 3.90 -5.05 2.42
CA HIS A 34 4.55 -6.13 1.70
C HIS A 34 5.97 -5.76 1.26
N LYS A 35 6.22 -4.50 0.86
CA LYS A 35 7.59 -4.05 0.56
C LYS A 35 8.52 -4.12 1.76
N THR A 36 8.10 -3.59 2.90
CA THR A 36 8.87 -3.63 4.15
C THR A 36 9.11 -5.05 4.65
N ALA A 37 8.22 -6.01 4.34
CA ALA A 37 8.43 -7.42 4.64
C ALA A 37 9.34 -8.13 3.62
N ASN A 38 9.19 -7.84 2.32
CA ASN A 38 9.85 -8.59 1.24
C ASN A 38 11.28 -8.14 0.98
N VAL A 39 11.60 -6.85 1.12
CA VAL A 39 12.95 -6.33 0.83
C VAL A 39 14.01 -6.88 1.80
N PRO A 40 13.78 -6.91 3.13
CA PRO A 40 14.75 -7.48 4.08
C PRO A 40 15.06 -8.97 3.84
N GLY A 41 14.14 -9.73 3.22
CA GLY A 41 14.37 -11.13 2.85
C GLY A 41 15.47 -11.32 1.80
N SER A 42 15.91 -10.26 1.12
CA SER A 42 17.04 -10.27 0.19
C SER A 42 18.32 -9.69 0.78
N LEU A 43 18.37 -9.48 2.09
CA LEU A 43 19.49 -8.86 2.80
C LEU A 43 19.98 -9.75 3.96
N PRO A 44 21.29 -9.75 4.27
CA PRO A 44 21.81 -10.42 5.46
C PRO A 44 21.23 -9.79 6.73
N LYS A 45 21.06 -10.57 7.80
CA LYS A 45 20.43 -10.13 9.06
C LYS A 45 21.03 -8.84 9.62
N SER A 46 22.35 -8.66 9.47
CA SER A 46 23.08 -7.46 9.90
C SER A 46 22.60 -6.18 9.19
N ALA A 47 22.28 -6.26 7.90
CA ALA A 47 21.86 -5.11 7.10
C ALA A 47 20.34 -4.82 7.19
N GLN A 48 19.54 -5.78 7.66
CA GLN A 48 18.07 -5.66 7.66
C GLN A 48 17.56 -4.49 8.52
N ARG A 49 18.20 -4.19 9.64
CA ARG A 49 17.79 -3.08 10.52
C ARG A 49 17.94 -1.73 9.80
N GLY A 50 19.10 -1.51 9.17
CA GLY A 50 19.37 -0.30 8.39
C GLY A 50 18.43 -0.17 7.19
N ALA A 51 18.23 -1.26 6.45
CA ALA A 51 17.35 -1.24 5.28
C ALA A 51 15.88 -0.96 5.65
N LYS A 52 15.39 -1.50 6.77
CA LYS A 52 14.04 -1.18 7.26
C LYS A 52 13.89 0.29 7.60
N LYS A 53 14.92 0.92 8.20
CA LYS A 53 14.91 2.35 8.49
C LYS A 53 14.86 3.16 7.19
N ALA A 54 15.72 2.85 6.22
CA ALA A 54 15.71 3.52 4.94
C ALA A 54 14.38 3.35 4.16
N ILE A 55 13.76 2.17 4.21
CA ILE A 55 12.41 1.97 3.64
C ILE A 55 11.37 2.81 4.37
N GLN A 56 11.48 2.94 5.70
CA GLN A 56 10.58 3.78 6.48
C GLN A 56 10.76 5.26 6.12
N ASP A 57 11.99 5.70 5.85
CA ASP A 57 12.30 7.06 5.42
C ASP A 57 11.70 7.35 4.03
N ILE A 58 11.79 6.39 3.09
CA ILE A 58 11.11 6.51 1.78
C ILE A 58 9.59 6.59 1.97
N CYS A 59 9.04 5.68 2.78
CA CYS A 59 7.60 5.59 3.02
C CYS A 59 7.07 6.88 3.68
N ASN A 60 7.81 7.46 4.62
CA ASN A 60 7.44 8.67 5.36
C ASN A 60 7.90 9.98 4.72
N ALA A 61 8.38 9.95 3.47
CA ALA A 61 8.77 11.15 2.75
C ALA A 61 7.63 12.19 2.74
N GLU A 62 8.01 13.47 2.66
CA GLU A 62 7.07 14.59 2.68
C GLU A 62 6.27 14.69 1.38
N ASP A 63 6.92 14.40 0.25
CA ASP A 63 6.30 14.36 -1.06
C ASP A 63 6.95 13.31 -1.98
N LYS A 64 6.39 13.21 -3.20
CA LYS A 64 6.87 12.29 -4.24
C LYS A 64 8.32 12.53 -4.64
N GLN A 65 8.78 13.78 -4.70
CA GLN A 65 10.15 14.11 -5.08
C GLN A 65 11.15 13.66 -4.01
N HIS A 66 10.81 13.86 -2.74
CA HIS A 66 11.58 13.37 -1.60
C HIS A 66 11.58 11.84 -1.54
N ALA A 67 10.46 11.18 -1.84
CA ALA A 67 10.38 9.73 -1.91
C ALA A 67 11.30 9.18 -3.01
N GLU A 68 11.27 9.77 -4.20
CA GLU A 68 12.15 9.39 -5.32
C GLU A 68 13.63 9.65 -5.00
N ALA A 69 13.95 10.76 -4.33
CA ALA A 69 15.30 11.05 -3.85
C ALA A 69 15.77 10.00 -2.83
N ALA A 70 14.92 9.63 -1.88
CA ALA A 70 15.21 8.60 -0.90
C ALA A 70 15.41 7.22 -1.56
N ILE A 71 14.66 6.89 -2.62
CA ILE A 71 14.86 5.68 -3.42
C ILE A 71 16.24 5.70 -4.10
N ARG A 72 16.65 6.84 -4.68
CA ARG A 72 17.99 6.99 -5.28
C ARG A 72 19.10 6.78 -4.23
N THR A 73 18.95 7.37 -3.05
CA THR A 73 19.88 7.17 -1.93
C THR A 73 19.92 5.71 -1.49
N PHE A 74 18.78 5.04 -1.38
CA PHE A 74 18.72 3.61 -1.07
C PHE A 74 19.45 2.76 -2.11
N ALA A 75 19.26 3.08 -3.39
CA ALA A 75 19.94 2.41 -4.50
C ALA A 75 21.46 2.63 -4.46
N GLN A 76 21.93 3.81 -4.05
CA GLN A 76 23.38 4.05 -3.89
C GLN A 76 23.96 3.26 -2.72
N LEU A 77 23.29 3.24 -1.57
CA LEU A 77 23.78 2.59 -0.34
C LEU A 77 23.84 1.06 -0.45
N TYR A 78 22.81 0.46 -1.04
CA TYR A 78 22.69 -0.99 -1.15
C TYR A 78 23.05 -1.52 -2.56
N GLY A 79 23.35 -0.62 -3.50
CA GLY A 79 23.57 -0.81 -4.95
C GLY A 79 24.44 -1.97 -5.30
N ALA A 80 25.72 -1.77 -4.96
CA ALA A 80 26.78 -2.69 -5.31
C ALA A 80 26.66 -4.04 -4.59
N LYS A 81 26.07 -4.07 -3.38
CA LYS A 81 26.09 -5.24 -2.51
C LYS A 81 24.84 -6.12 -2.65
N PHE A 82 23.68 -5.52 -2.92
CA PHE A 82 22.38 -6.21 -2.84
C PHE A 82 21.44 -5.84 -4.01
N PRO A 83 21.80 -6.17 -5.25
CA PRO A 83 21.01 -5.82 -6.43
C PRO A 83 19.57 -6.37 -6.37
N LYS A 84 19.36 -7.55 -5.77
CA LYS A 84 18.02 -8.14 -5.59
C LYS A 84 17.10 -7.32 -4.67
N ALA A 85 17.67 -6.69 -3.64
CA ALA A 85 16.88 -5.86 -2.71
C ALA A 85 16.46 -4.55 -3.37
N ILE A 86 17.32 -3.99 -4.21
CA ILE A 86 17.05 -2.76 -4.95
C ILE A 86 16.05 -2.97 -6.05
N LYS A 87 16.20 -4.05 -6.82
CA LYS A 87 15.25 -4.40 -7.87
C LYS A 87 13.80 -4.43 -7.35
N LYS A 88 13.59 -4.94 -6.13
CA LYS A 88 12.27 -4.93 -5.46
C LYS A 88 11.72 -3.53 -5.15
N ILE A 89 12.51 -2.46 -5.16
CA ILE A 89 12.02 -1.09 -4.97
C ILE A 89 11.99 -0.37 -6.31
N THR A 90 13.04 -0.53 -7.12
CA THR A 90 13.18 0.16 -8.42
C THR A 90 12.16 -0.32 -9.46
N ASP A 91 11.82 -1.62 -9.47
CA ASP A 91 10.79 -2.15 -10.39
C ASP A 91 9.41 -1.51 -10.14
N ASP A 92 9.16 -0.98 -8.94
CA ASP A 92 7.88 -0.37 -8.56
C ASP A 92 8.05 1.12 -8.16
N GLN A 93 9.10 1.79 -8.66
CA GLN A 93 9.43 3.15 -8.28
C GLN A 93 8.33 4.16 -8.67
N ALA A 94 7.59 3.90 -9.76
CA ALA A 94 6.53 4.77 -10.23
C ALA A 94 5.26 4.65 -9.37
N GLU A 95 4.95 3.44 -8.89
CA GLU A 95 3.72 3.09 -8.19
C GLU A 95 3.80 3.30 -6.67
N LEU A 96 5.01 3.25 -6.10
CA LEU A 96 5.24 3.43 -4.67
C LEU A 96 4.85 4.83 -4.15
N PRO A 97 5.19 5.95 -4.82
CA PRO A 97 4.84 7.28 -4.35
C PRO A 97 3.45 7.77 -4.82
N THR A 98 2.69 6.99 -5.60
CA THR A 98 1.34 7.36 -6.10
C THR A 98 0.36 7.80 -5.01
N PHE A 99 0.56 7.35 -3.76
CA PHE A 99 -0.31 7.76 -2.66
C PHE A 99 -0.17 9.25 -2.30
N HIS A 100 0.90 9.95 -2.70
CA HIS A 100 1.07 11.39 -2.47
C HIS A 100 0.09 12.26 -3.28
N ASP A 101 -0.52 11.70 -4.32
CA ASP A 101 -1.54 12.35 -5.15
C ASP A 101 -2.95 12.28 -4.51
N PHE A 102 -3.04 11.82 -3.26
CA PHE A 102 -4.27 11.71 -2.46
C PHE A 102 -4.17 12.60 -1.21
N PRO A 103 -5.30 12.89 -0.52
CA PRO A 103 -5.30 13.71 0.69
C PRO A 103 -4.28 13.24 1.73
N ALA A 104 -3.55 14.18 2.35
CA ALA A 104 -2.49 13.88 3.32
C ALA A 104 -3.02 13.07 4.52
N GLU A 105 -4.27 13.30 4.91
CA GLU A 105 -4.97 12.59 5.98
C GLU A 105 -5.07 11.09 5.72
N HIS A 106 -5.17 10.69 4.43
CA HIS A 106 -5.33 9.31 4.00
C HIS A 106 -4.00 8.57 3.94
N TRP A 107 -2.87 9.28 3.82
CA TRP A 107 -1.55 8.68 3.63
C TRP A 107 -1.18 7.67 4.72
N ILE A 108 -1.57 7.91 5.97
CA ILE A 108 -1.29 6.99 7.08
C ILE A 108 -1.94 5.63 6.82
N GLN A 109 -3.16 5.60 6.29
CA GLN A 109 -3.91 4.36 6.02
C GLN A 109 -3.52 3.72 4.69
N LEU A 110 -3.09 4.51 3.71
CA LEU A 110 -2.54 4.00 2.46
C LEU A 110 -1.18 3.33 2.67
N ARG A 111 -0.35 3.88 3.55
CA ARG A 111 0.99 3.36 3.88
C ARG A 111 0.99 2.26 4.95
N THR A 112 0.08 2.35 5.92
CA THR A 112 0.07 1.44 7.07
C THR A 112 -1.23 0.66 7.14
N THR A 113 -1.14 -0.62 7.49
CA THR A 113 -2.30 -1.49 7.67
C THR A 113 -2.87 -1.46 9.09
N LYS A 114 -2.51 -0.46 9.92
CA LYS A 114 -2.89 -0.42 11.34
C LYS A 114 -4.38 -0.16 11.60
N SER A 115 -5.17 0.28 10.61
CA SER A 115 -6.57 0.65 10.84
C SER A 115 -7.63 -0.44 10.62
N ASP A 116 -7.34 -1.54 9.89
CA ASP A 116 -8.39 -2.48 9.45
C ASP A 116 -7.83 -3.80 8.87
N ARG A 117 -6.89 -3.73 7.91
CA ARG A 117 -6.40 -4.92 7.16
C ARG A 117 -5.56 -5.90 7.99
N VAL A 118 -4.81 -5.43 8.99
CA VAL A 118 -4.05 -6.32 9.90
C VAL A 118 -4.97 -7.06 10.87
N HIS A 119 -6.07 -6.44 11.31
CA HIS A 119 -6.98 -7.06 12.26
C HIS A 119 -7.66 -8.30 11.68
N VAL A 120 -8.16 -8.23 10.45
CA VAL A 120 -8.79 -9.38 9.77
C VAL A 120 -7.80 -10.53 9.60
N ARG A 121 -6.59 -10.26 9.09
CA ARG A 121 -5.55 -11.28 8.88
C ARG A 121 -5.13 -11.94 10.19
N HIS A 122 -4.98 -11.17 11.26
CA HIS A 122 -4.58 -11.70 12.57
C HIS A 122 -5.67 -12.59 13.17
N THR A 123 -6.93 -12.14 13.14
CA THR A 123 -8.09 -12.90 13.62
C THR A 123 -8.22 -14.25 12.91
N VAL A 124 -8.10 -14.27 11.58
CA VAL A 124 -8.14 -15.52 10.80
C VAL A 124 -6.96 -16.42 11.17
N ARG A 125 -5.72 -15.91 11.20
CA ARG A 125 -4.53 -16.72 11.52
C ARG A 125 -4.57 -17.32 12.92
N LEU A 126 -5.04 -16.55 13.92
CA LEU A 126 -5.21 -17.05 15.28
C LEU A 126 -6.17 -18.24 15.28
N ARG A 127 -7.32 -18.12 14.61
CA ARG A 127 -8.30 -19.20 14.57
C ARG A 127 -7.78 -20.42 13.82
N THR A 128 -7.14 -20.22 12.66
CA THR A 128 -6.54 -21.32 11.88
C THR A 128 -5.47 -22.07 12.69
N LYS A 129 -4.70 -21.37 13.52
CA LYS A 129 -3.71 -22.00 14.43
C LYS A 129 -4.40 -22.86 15.48
N VAL A 130 -5.47 -22.36 16.10
CA VAL A 130 -6.25 -23.09 17.13
C VAL A 130 -6.92 -24.32 16.52
N THR A 131 -7.47 -24.21 15.31
CA THR A 131 -8.12 -25.33 14.61
C THR A 131 -7.13 -26.29 13.94
N ARG A 132 -5.81 -26.06 14.08
CA ARG A 132 -4.73 -26.84 13.44
C ARG A 132 -4.93 -27.05 11.94
N GLY A 133 -5.44 -26.02 11.26
CA GLY A 133 -5.72 -26.06 9.83
C GLY A 133 -7.13 -25.60 9.49
N ALA A 134 -7.44 -25.64 8.20
CA ALA A 134 -8.67 -25.09 7.64
C ALA A 134 -9.82 -26.11 7.53
N GLY A 135 -9.54 -27.40 7.78
CA GLY A 135 -10.49 -28.49 7.53
C GLY A 135 -10.79 -28.64 6.04
N SER A 136 -12.07 -28.65 5.66
CA SER A 136 -12.52 -28.64 4.27
C SER A 136 -12.56 -27.22 3.68
N ARG A 137 -12.57 -27.10 2.34
CA ARG A 137 -12.71 -25.79 1.65
C ARG A 137 -13.94 -25.01 2.11
N THR A 138 -15.08 -25.68 2.24
CA THR A 138 -16.34 -25.06 2.69
C THR A 138 -16.24 -24.58 4.13
N ALA A 139 -15.64 -25.38 5.02
CA ALA A 139 -15.43 -24.99 6.41
C ALA A 139 -14.47 -23.79 6.52
N ALA A 140 -13.40 -23.78 5.72
CA ALA A 140 -12.44 -22.68 5.65
C ALA A 140 -13.12 -21.37 5.20
N LEU A 141 -13.93 -21.44 4.14
CA LEU A 141 -14.67 -20.28 3.64
C LEU A 141 -15.67 -19.76 4.66
N ALA A 142 -16.46 -20.64 5.29
CA ALA A 142 -17.41 -20.27 6.33
C ALA A 142 -16.71 -19.63 7.54
N MET A 143 -15.58 -20.18 7.96
CA MET A 143 -14.77 -19.64 9.05
C MET A 143 -14.25 -18.24 8.71
N VAL A 144 -13.62 -18.07 7.55
CA VAL A 144 -13.09 -16.77 7.12
C VAL A 144 -14.22 -15.74 7.02
N PHE A 145 -15.34 -16.12 6.38
CA PHE A 145 -16.51 -15.25 6.25
C PHE A 145 -17.01 -14.76 7.60
N LYS A 146 -17.25 -15.66 8.55
CA LYS A 146 -17.75 -15.29 9.89
C LYS A 146 -16.75 -14.47 10.71
N LEU A 147 -15.45 -14.74 10.58
CA LEU A 147 -14.43 -13.95 11.26
C LEU A 147 -14.32 -12.53 10.67
N VAL A 148 -14.45 -12.38 9.36
CA VAL A 148 -14.49 -11.07 8.69
C VAL A 148 -15.77 -10.33 9.09
N GLU A 149 -16.91 -11.00 9.09
CA GLU A 149 -18.21 -10.45 9.49
C GLU A 149 -18.20 -9.93 10.94
N SER A 150 -17.53 -10.64 11.85
CA SER A 150 -17.33 -10.16 13.23
C SER A 150 -16.29 -9.03 13.32
N ALA A 151 -15.22 -9.09 12.53
CA ALA A 151 -14.18 -8.06 12.55
C ALA A 151 -14.68 -6.71 12.03
N GLN A 152 -15.60 -6.70 11.07
CA GLN A 152 -16.10 -5.47 10.44
C GLN A 152 -16.80 -4.52 11.44
N GLN A 153 -17.39 -5.07 12.50
CA GLN A 153 -18.10 -4.29 13.53
C GLN A 153 -17.17 -3.33 14.29
N ARG A 154 -15.86 -3.57 14.25
CA ARG A 154 -14.83 -2.78 14.95
C ARG A 154 -13.98 -1.95 13.99
N TRP A 155 -14.34 -1.88 12.71
CA TRP A 155 -13.57 -1.09 11.74
C TRP A 155 -13.78 0.39 11.98
N ARG A 156 -12.67 1.12 11.98
CA ARG A 156 -12.69 2.58 12.02
C ARG A 156 -12.87 3.12 10.61
N ALA A 157 -13.59 4.23 10.49
CA ALA A 157 -13.62 5.01 9.27
C ALA A 157 -12.21 5.48 8.86
N VAL A 158 -12.08 5.86 7.59
CA VAL A 158 -10.90 6.54 7.04
C VAL A 158 -10.69 7.86 7.79
N ASN A 159 -9.43 8.20 8.08
CA ASN A 159 -9.04 9.50 8.61
C ASN A 159 -9.57 10.58 7.69
N ALA A 160 -10.30 11.57 8.24
CA ALA A 160 -11.00 12.55 7.42
C ALA A 160 -11.85 11.87 6.31
N PRO A 161 -13.09 11.45 6.61
CA PRO A 161 -13.94 10.79 5.62
C PRO A 161 -14.43 11.74 4.51
N HIS A 162 -14.50 13.04 4.78
CA HIS A 162 -15.07 14.05 3.89
C HIS A 162 -14.36 14.18 2.52
N PRO A 163 -13.02 14.10 2.39
CA PRO A 163 -12.33 14.19 1.10
C PRO A 163 -12.54 12.95 0.24
N VAL A 164 -13.10 11.85 0.77
CA VAL A 164 -13.40 10.66 -0.05
C VAL A 164 -14.38 10.99 -1.18
N ALA A 165 -15.33 11.89 -0.95
CA ALA A 165 -16.23 12.37 -2.00
C ALA A 165 -15.43 13.10 -3.10
N LEU A 166 -14.55 14.04 -2.71
CA LEU A 166 -13.70 14.79 -3.64
C LEU A 166 -12.77 13.89 -4.46
N VAL A 167 -12.16 12.88 -3.82
CA VAL A 167 -11.33 11.87 -4.49
C VAL A 167 -12.15 11.07 -5.49
N ARG A 168 -13.39 10.71 -5.16
CA ARG A 168 -14.29 10.02 -6.09
C ARG A 168 -14.69 10.90 -7.26
N ASP A 169 -14.89 12.19 -7.02
CA ASP A 169 -15.29 13.16 -8.05
C ASP A 169 -14.11 13.61 -8.94
N GLY A 170 -12.89 13.14 -8.65
CA GLY A 170 -11.72 13.37 -9.49
C GLY A 170 -10.95 14.64 -9.16
N ALA A 171 -11.15 15.20 -7.97
CA ALA A 171 -10.39 16.36 -7.51
C ALA A 171 -8.87 16.07 -7.51
N ARG A 172 -8.08 17.07 -7.91
CA ARG A 172 -6.62 16.97 -7.95
C ARG A 172 -6.05 17.35 -6.58
N PHE A 173 -5.17 16.50 -6.07
CA PHE A 173 -4.39 16.79 -4.87
C PHE A 173 -2.91 16.88 -5.25
N GLU A 174 -2.24 17.92 -4.77
CA GLU A 174 -0.80 18.08 -4.91
C GLU A 174 -0.18 18.13 -3.52
N ARG A 175 0.79 17.23 -3.28
CA ARG A 175 1.42 17.05 -1.97
C ARG A 175 0.38 16.89 -0.84
N GLY A 176 -0.74 16.23 -1.16
CA GLY A 176 -1.83 15.97 -0.23
C GLY A 176 -2.77 17.14 0.08
N ARG A 177 -2.66 18.26 -0.63
CA ARG A 177 -3.58 19.40 -0.53
C ARG A 177 -4.48 19.50 -1.75
N LEU A 178 -5.75 19.86 -1.53
CA LEU A 178 -6.71 20.08 -2.60
C LEU A 178 -6.30 21.29 -3.44
N VAL A 179 -6.28 21.13 -4.76
CA VAL A 179 -6.06 22.24 -5.70
C VAL A 179 -7.42 22.75 -6.16
N GLU A 180 -7.87 23.88 -5.61
CA GLU A 180 -9.22 24.44 -5.86
C GLU A 180 -9.36 25.11 -7.25
N ARG A 181 -8.24 25.38 -7.93
CA ARG A 181 -8.18 25.82 -9.34
C ARG A 181 -6.87 25.32 -9.95
N PRO A 182 -6.88 24.61 -11.10
CA PRO A 182 -5.68 24.57 -11.92
C PRO A 182 -5.41 26.01 -12.37
N GLU A 183 -4.26 26.57 -12.01
CA GLU A 183 -3.82 27.83 -12.59
C GLU A 183 -3.89 27.67 -14.11
N ALA A 184 -4.67 28.54 -14.76
CA ALA A 184 -4.67 28.62 -16.21
C ALA A 184 -3.23 28.93 -16.60
N VAL A 185 -2.58 27.97 -17.28
CA VAL A 185 -1.30 28.22 -17.94
C VAL A 185 -1.61 29.27 -19.01
N GLU A 186 -1.31 30.54 -18.71
CA GLU A 186 -1.26 31.60 -19.72
C GLU A 186 -0.22 31.19 -20.75
N ALA A 187 -0.68 31.06 -21.99
CA ALA A 187 0.10 30.69 -23.16
C ALA A 187 0.93 31.87 -23.69
#